data_AF-A0A6J5D156-F1
#
_entry.id   AF-A0A6J5D156-F1
#
_cell.length_a   1.000
_cell.length_b   1.000
_cell.length_c   1.000
_cell.angle_alpha   90.00
_cell.angle_beta   90.00
_cell.angle_gamma   90.00
#
_symmetry.space_group_name_H-M   'P 1'
#
loop_
_entity.id
_entity.type
_entity.pdbx_description
1 polymer ?
#
loop_
_entity_poly.entity_id
_entity_poly.type
_entity_poly.pdbx_seq_one_letter_code
_entity_poly.pdbx_strand_id
1 'polypeptide(L)'
;MWFFLVLYVLPAAYAASKVGPHYGFLAGCATMAAVLATQTALLTWGTAWVKRRRGFVERPETIAPPAPADSLDDEPVDEPDTAPDVPLQYGEHARFKQLVLIADAARPGVTRCFYDKAKRTIEAYVDVETGRDGSGAAMVSTAELAPVDSLSAAPPDDTLTVSVSNDGAWAGFRVGGDSFRFRHGAITRLQLTQVMPVRWKGGYMVTFWFDVPNCRSAADYESYSTWFDLGVDHSGRRSRALTHACREIASVLDVAFDVDEAPDD
;
A
#
# COMPACT_ATOMS: atom_id res chain seq x y z
N MET A 1 -33.38 11.73 -0.43
CA MET A 1 -33.73 10.39 -0.95
C MET A 1 -33.79 10.35 -2.48
N TRP A 2 -34.39 11.32 -3.16
CA TRP A 2 -34.49 11.36 -4.64
C TRP A 2 -33.13 11.48 -5.37
N PHE A 3 -32.21 12.30 -4.85
CA PHE A 3 -30.88 12.50 -5.44
C PHE A 3 -30.02 11.23 -5.53
N PHE A 4 -30.05 10.40 -4.48
CA PHE A 4 -29.34 9.11 -4.45
C PHE A 4 -29.89 8.11 -5.46
N LEU A 5 -31.21 8.14 -5.69
CA LEU A 5 -31.88 7.27 -6.64
C LEU A 5 -31.54 7.67 -8.09
N VAL A 6 -31.39 8.97 -8.36
CA VAL A 6 -30.93 9.49 -9.65
C VAL A 6 -29.46 9.11 -9.92
N LEU A 7 -28.57 9.28 -8.93
CA LEU A 7 -27.15 8.88 -9.03
C LEU A 7 -26.97 7.38 -9.25
N TYR A 8 -27.84 6.55 -8.66
CA TYR A 8 -27.80 5.10 -8.82
C TYR A 8 -28.21 4.64 -10.23
N VAL A 9 -29.20 5.30 -10.83
CA VAL A 9 -29.77 4.88 -12.12
C VAL A 9 -29.03 5.48 -13.33
N LEU A 10 -28.35 6.61 -13.15
CA LEU A 10 -27.61 7.32 -14.20
C LEU A 10 -26.61 6.44 -14.98
N PRO A 11 -25.75 5.64 -14.34
CA PRO A 11 -24.81 4.76 -15.05
C PRO A 11 -25.50 3.69 -15.89
N ALA A 12 -26.59 3.11 -15.36
CA ALA A 12 -27.37 2.09 -16.05
C ALA A 12 -28.15 2.67 -17.25
N ALA A 13 -28.72 3.87 -17.10
CA ALA A 13 -29.40 4.58 -18.17
C ALA A 13 -28.44 5.02 -19.28
N TYR A 14 -27.23 5.47 -18.91
CA TYR A 14 -26.18 5.85 -19.86
C TYR A 14 -25.69 4.64 -20.69
N ALA A 15 -25.42 3.51 -20.04
CA ALA A 15 -25.03 2.28 -20.72
C ALA A 15 -26.14 1.76 -21.65
N ALA A 16 -27.40 1.76 -21.20
CA ALA A 16 -28.55 1.35 -22.00
C ALA A 16 -28.77 2.25 -23.23
N SER A 17 -28.54 3.56 -23.09
CA SER A 17 -28.65 4.55 -24.18
C SER A 17 -27.61 4.34 -25.29
N LYS A 18 -26.43 3.81 -24.96
CA LYS A 18 -25.40 3.44 -25.94
C LYS A 18 -25.68 2.11 -26.63
N VAL A 19 -26.32 1.16 -25.96
CA VAL A 19 -26.54 -0.20 -26.50
C VAL A 19 -27.86 -0.33 -27.25
N GLY A 20 -28.92 0.31 -26.78
CA GLY A 20 -30.27 0.24 -27.37
C GLY A 20 -30.33 0.60 -28.86
N PRO A 21 -29.67 1.68 -29.33
CA PRO A 21 -29.69 2.06 -30.75
C PRO A 21 -29.01 1.06 -31.69
N HIS A 22 -28.05 0.26 -31.17
CA HIS A 22 -27.24 -0.65 -31.98
C HIS A 22 -27.74 -2.10 -31.93
N TYR A 23 -28.39 -2.49 -30.83
CA TYR A 23 -28.76 -3.90 -30.57
C TYR A 23 -30.24 -4.10 -30.20
N GLY A 24 -31.05 -3.04 -30.28
CA GLY A 24 -32.48 -3.07 -30.04
C GLY A 24 -32.89 -2.82 -28.58
N PHE A 25 -34.16 -2.45 -28.39
CA PHE A 25 -34.73 -2.03 -27.10
C PHE A 25 -34.52 -3.06 -25.98
N LEU A 26 -34.68 -4.35 -26.28
CA LEU A 26 -34.49 -5.44 -25.30
C LEU A 26 -33.04 -5.56 -24.82
N ALA A 27 -32.05 -5.29 -25.68
CA ALA A 27 -30.64 -5.28 -25.30
C ALA A 27 -30.31 -4.08 -24.40
N GLY A 28 -30.96 -2.93 -24.62
CA GLY A 28 -30.91 -1.77 -23.73
C GLY A 28 -31.49 -2.07 -22.34
N CYS A 29 -32.64 -2.75 -22.26
CA CYS A 29 -33.21 -3.15 -20.97
C CYS A 29 -32.35 -4.19 -20.23
N ALA A 30 -31.79 -5.17 -20.96
CA ALA A 30 -30.92 -6.18 -20.38
C ALA A 30 -29.63 -5.58 -19.79
N THR A 31 -29.03 -4.62 -20.48
CA THR A 31 -27.84 -3.90 -19.99
C THR A 31 -28.16 -3.04 -18.77
N MET A 32 -29.31 -2.38 -18.74
CA MET A 32 -29.77 -1.66 -17.55
C MET A 32 -29.91 -2.58 -16.33
N ALA A 33 -30.56 -3.74 -16.50
CA ALA A 33 -30.73 -4.71 -15.42
C ALA A 33 -29.39 -5.29 -14.92
N ALA A 34 -28.45 -5.58 -15.82
CA ALA A 34 -27.14 -6.11 -15.48
C ALA A 34 -26.28 -5.10 -14.70
N VAL A 35 -26.29 -3.83 -15.09
CA VAL A 35 -25.55 -2.77 -14.39
C VAL A 35 -26.12 -2.57 -12.98
N LEU A 36 -27.45 -2.50 -12.85
CA LEU A 36 -28.09 -2.36 -11.54
C LEU A 36 -27.84 -3.58 -10.63
N ALA A 37 -27.85 -4.80 -11.18
CA ALA A 37 -27.53 -6.01 -10.42
C ALA A 37 -26.07 -6.00 -9.93
N THR A 38 -25.14 -5.56 -10.78
CA THR A 38 -23.71 -5.48 -10.44
C THR A 38 -23.46 -4.41 -9.37
N GLN A 39 -24.09 -3.24 -9.47
CA GLN A 39 -24.02 -2.19 -8.45
C GLN A 39 -24.61 -2.67 -7.11
N THR A 40 -25.73 -3.40 -7.15
CA THR A 40 -26.33 -3.99 -5.95
C THR A 40 -25.40 -5.01 -5.30
N ALA A 41 -24.77 -5.88 -6.10
CA ALA A 41 -23.81 -6.87 -5.62
C ALA A 41 -22.60 -6.20 -4.95
N LEU A 42 -22.04 -5.15 -5.55
CA LEU A 42 -20.92 -4.39 -4.98
C LEU A 42 -21.31 -3.69 -3.66
N LEU A 43 -22.50 -3.11 -3.58
CA LEU A 43 -23.00 -2.49 -2.35
C LEU A 43 -23.26 -3.51 -1.24
N THR A 44 -23.84 -4.67 -1.57
CA THR A 44 -24.05 -5.76 -0.59
C THR A 44 -22.72 -6.36 -0.12
N TRP A 45 -21.72 -6.47 -0.99
CA TRP A 45 -20.40 -6.94 -0.62
C TRP A 45 -19.66 -5.94 0.27
N GLY A 46 -19.69 -4.65 -0.08
CA GLY A 46 -19.11 -3.58 0.74
C GLY A 46 -19.74 -3.50 2.13
N THR A 47 -21.07 -3.60 2.23
CA THR A 47 -21.78 -3.60 3.52
C THR A 47 -21.51 -4.87 4.34
N ALA A 48 -21.41 -6.04 3.71
CA ALA A 48 -21.01 -7.28 4.38
C ALA A 48 -19.58 -7.24 4.91
N TRP A 49 -18.66 -6.60 4.17
CA TRP A 49 -17.28 -6.39 4.60
C TRP A 49 -17.20 -5.44 5.81
N VAL A 50 -17.94 -4.33 5.78
CA VAL A 50 -18.06 -3.40 6.92
C VAL A 50 -18.67 -4.10 8.15
N LYS A 51 -19.70 -4.94 7.96
CA LYS A 51 -20.34 -5.68 9.05
C LYS A 51 -19.41 -6.76 9.64
N ARG A 52 -18.59 -7.42 8.82
CA ARG A 52 -17.55 -8.37 9.29
C ARG A 52 -16.49 -7.69 10.16
N ARG A 53 -16.11 -6.45 9.84
CA ARG A 53 -15.20 -5.65 10.67
C ARG A 53 -15.83 -5.21 12.00
N ARG A 54 -17.15 -4.94 12.04
CA ARG A 54 -17.86 -4.62 13.29
C ARG A 54 -18.18 -5.84 14.16
N GLY A 55 -18.44 -7.01 13.56
CA GLY A 55 -18.77 -8.24 14.30
C GLY A 55 -17.61 -8.84 15.11
N PHE A 56 -16.38 -8.36 14.92
CA PHE A 56 -15.24 -8.76 15.75
C PHE A 56 -15.20 -8.01 17.10
N VAL A 57 -16.15 -7.11 17.38
CA VAL A 57 -16.10 -6.14 18.51
C VAL A 57 -17.15 -6.41 19.63
N GLU A 58 -17.92 -7.50 19.63
CA GLU A 58 -18.79 -7.91 20.77
C GLU A 58 -18.37 -9.30 21.27
N ARG A 59 -18.14 -9.69 22.55
CA ARG A 59 -18.29 -9.18 23.95
C ARG A 59 -17.58 -10.28 24.88
N PRO A 60 -17.18 -10.12 26.17
CA PRO A 60 -17.75 -9.28 27.22
C PRO A 60 -16.87 -8.42 28.13
N GLU A 61 -17.53 -7.35 28.54
CA GLU A 61 -17.36 -6.50 29.72
C GLU A 61 -16.77 -7.21 30.95
N THR A 62 -15.73 -6.61 31.51
CA THR A 62 -15.57 -6.52 32.97
C THR A 62 -15.47 -5.04 33.30
N ILE A 63 -16.41 -4.60 34.14
CA ILE A 63 -16.66 -3.22 34.55
C ILE A 63 -15.50 -2.74 35.45
N ALA A 64 -14.95 -1.57 35.16
CA ALA A 64 -14.19 -0.76 36.12
C ALA A 64 -14.53 0.75 35.91
N PRO A 65 -14.49 1.58 36.97
CA PRO A 65 -15.26 2.83 37.08
C PRO A 65 -14.70 4.00 36.24
N PRO A 66 -15.49 5.07 36.00
CA PRO A 66 -15.10 6.14 35.09
C PRO A 66 -14.04 7.03 35.73
N ALA A 67 -12.86 7.11 35.11
CA ALA A 67 -11.90 8.18 35.38
C ALA A 67 -12.31 9.44 34.61
N PRO A 68 -12.05 10.64 35.16
CA PRO A 68 -12.73 11.87 34.76
C PRO A 68 -12.30 12.33 33.37
N ALA A 69 -13.23 13.00 32.69
CA ALA A 69 -12.94 13.81 31.52
C ALA A 69 -11.92 14.89 31.93
N ASP A 70 -10.68 14.72 31.48
CA ASP A 70 -9.68 15.78 31.51
C ASP A 70 -9.11 15.97 30.10
N SER A 71 -9.07 17.25 29.73
CA SER A 71 -8.20 17.88 28.74
C SER A 71 -8.27 17.37 27.29
N LEU A 72 -9.16 18.02 26.54
CA LEU A 72 -8.77 18.62 25.25
C LEU A 72 -7.60 19.56 25.56
N ASP A 73 -6.37 19.11 25.32
CA ASP A 73 -5.15 19.91 25.06
C ASP A 73 -3.94 18.99 25.32
N ASP A 74 -3.61 18.18 24.31
CA ASP A 74 -2.27 17.61 24.11
C ASP A 74 -2.17 17.26 22.62
N GLU A 75 -2.17 18.30 21.77
CA GLU A 75 -1.44 18.17 20.50
C GLU A 75 0.04 17.98 20.89
N PRO A 76 0.69 16.85 20.56
CA PRO A 76 2.13 16.81 20.68
C PRO A 76 2.68 17.82 19.67
N VAL A 77 3.16 18.94 20.24
CA VAL A 77 4.13 19.89 19.68
C VAL A 77 5.00 19.16 18.68
N ASP A 78 5.20 19.77 17.50
CA ASP A 78 6.15 19.34 16.47
C ASP A 78 7.53 19.04 17.08
N GLU A 79 7.69 17.82 17.58
CA GLU A 79 8.98 17.22 17.83
C GLU A 79 9.58 17.05 16.43
N PRO A 80 10.80 17.56 16.16
CA PRO A 80 11.46 17.23 14.92
C PRO A 80 11.45 15.70 14.82
N ASP A 81 11.17 15.19 13.61
CA ASP A 81 11.13 13.77 13.23
C ASP A 81 12.46 13.09 13.62
N THR A 82 12.64 12.82 14.91
CA THR A 82 13.85 12.31 15.56
C THR A 82 13.62 10.84 15.90
N ALA A 83 12.85 10.15 15.05
CA ALA A 83 13.00 8.71 14.98
C ALA A 83 14.45 8.47 14.52
N PRO A 84 15.25 7.70 15.27
CA PRO A 84 16.61 7.41 14.85
C PRO A 84 16.57 6.68 13.50
N ASP A 85 17.40 7.13 12.56
CA ASP A 85 17.56 6.49 11.25
C ASP A 85 17.75 4.98 11.44
N VAL A 86 17.07 4.20 10.61
CA VAL A 86 17.22 2.74 10.66
C VAL A 86 18.65 2.39 10.26
N PRO A 87 19.40 1.65 11.08
CA PRO A 87 20.80 1.37 10.82
C PRO A 87 20.94 0.57 9.52
N LEU A 88 21.82 1.05 8.64
CA LEU A 88 22.23 0.31 7.45
C LEU A 88 23.14 -0.84 7.88
N GLN A 89 22.71 -2.06 7.57
CA GLN A 89 23.43 -3.30 7.86
C GLN A 89 24.17 -3.76 6.60
N TYR A 90 25.29 -4.45 6.80
CA TYR A 90 26.11 -4.99 5.72
C TYR A 90 26.16 -6.50 5.84
N GLY A 91 25.48 -7.18 4.91
CA GLY A 91 25.57 -8.62 4.73
C GLY A 91 26.67 -9.00 3.74
N GLU A 92 26.83 -10.30 3.54
CA GLU A 92 27.81 -10.91 2.65
C GLU A 92 27.66 -10.43 1.20
N HIS A 93 26.42 -10.34 0.72
CA HIS A 93 26.12 -10.03 -0.68
C HIS A 93 25.41 -8.69 -0.90
N ALA A 94 24.87 -8.08 0.16
CA ALA A 94 24.09 -6.85 0.05
C ALA A 94 24.16 -6.03 1.33
N ARG A 95 24.03 -4.71 1.15
CA ARG A 95 23.69 -3.78 2.23
C ARG A 95 22.17 -3.67 2.33
N PHE A 96 21.63 -3.57 3.55
CA PHE A 96 20.20 -3.64 3.76
C PHE A 96 19.72 -2.87 4.99
N LYS A 97 18.43 -2.51 4.99
CA LYS A 97 17.70 -2.02 6.16
C LYS A 97 16.47 -2.89 6.41
N GLN A 98 16.16 -3.10 7.69
CA GLN A 98 14.95 -3.80 8.14
C GLN A 98 13.93 -2.77 8.65
N LEU A 99 12.79 -2.67 7.96
CA LEU A 99 11.83 -1.58 8.15
C LEU A 99 10.51 -2.11 8.68
N VAL A 100 9.98 -1.39 9.67
CA VAL A 100 8.59 -1.55 10.14
C VAL A 100 7.77 -0.43 9.53
N LEU A 101 6.89 -0.77 8.58
CA LEU A 101 6.11 0.24 7.83
C LEU A 101 5.10 0.98 8.72
N ILE A 102 4.45 0.25 9.63
CA ILE A 102 3.56 0.81 10.64
C ILE A 102 3.69 0.04 11.96
N ALA A 103 3.51 0.74 13.08
CA ALA A 103 3.69 0.15 14.40
C ALA A 103 2.40 -0.46 15.00
N ASP A 104 1.25 -0.40 14.33
CA ASP A 104 -0.03 -0.89 14.86
C ASP A 104 -0.39 -2.33 14.42
N ALA A 105 -1.55 -2.83 14.85
CA ALA A 105 -1.99 -4.21 14.61
C ALA A 105 -2.17 -4.58 13.12
N ALA A 106 -2.30 -3.60 12.22
CA ALA A 106 -2.38 -3.86 10.78
C ALA A 106 -1.01 -4.12 10.14
N ARG A 107 0.09 -4.02 10.91
CA ARG A 107 1.48 -4.15 10.45
C ARG A 107 1.74 -5.33 9.51
N PRO A 108 1.44 -6.60 9.87
CA PRO A 108 1.75 -7.72 8.97
C PRO A 108 1.04 -7.58 7.62
N GLY A 109 -0.21 -7.13 7.65
CA GLY A 109 -1.02 -6.91 6.46
C GLY A 109 -0.49 -5.81 5.56
N VAL A 110 -0.01 -4.70 6.14
CA VAL A 110 0.55 -3.57 5.37
C VAL A 110 1.92 -3.91 4.80
N THR A 111 2.80 -4.54 5.57
CA THR A 111 4.12 -5.00 5.10
C THR A 111 3.95 -5.95 3.92
N ARG A 112 3.05 -6.94 4.04
CA ARG A 112 2.79 -7.88 2.95
C ARG A 112 2.12 -7.23 1.74
N CYS A 113 1.13 -6.37 1.98
CA CYS A 113 0.44 -5.62 0.92
C CYS A 113 1.43 -4.76 0.12
N PHE A 114 2.33 -4.05 0.81
CA PHE A 114 3.40 -3.27 0.17
C PHE A 114 4.27 -4.16 -0.69
N TYR A 115 4.79 -5.27 -0.15
CA TYR A 115 5.66 -6.19 -0.88
C TYR A 115 5.00 -6.76 -2.14
N ASP A 116 3.79 -7.31 -2.02
CA ASP A 116 3.10 -7.95 -3.14
C ASP A 116 2.72 -6.93 -4.23
N LYS A 117 2.30 -5.71 -3.83
CA LYS A 117 1.95 -4.64 -4.78
C LYS A 117 3.19 -4.00 -5.41
N ALA A 118 4.26 -3.79 -4.64
CA ALA A 118 5.54 -3.30 -5.15
C ALA A 118 6.11 -4.26 -6.20
N LYS A 119 6.15 -5.57 -5.90
CA LYS A 119 6.57 -6.59 -6.86
C LYS A 119 5.76 -6.51 -8.16
N ARG A 120 4.43 -6.56 -8.04
CA ARG A 120 3.53 -6.54 -9.20
C ARG A 120 3.68 -5.29 -10.05
N THR A 121 3.87 -4.14 -9.42
CA THR A 121 4.01 -2.85 -10.11
C THR A 121 5.37 -2.73 -10.79
N ILE A 122 6.46 -3.13 -10.13
CA ILE A 122 7.81 -3.15 -10.72
C ILE A 122 7.89 -4.13 -11.91
N GLU A 123 7.28 -5.31 -11.79
CA GLU A 123 7.19 -6.31 -12.88
C GLU A 123 6.48 -5.82 -14.14
N ALA A 124 5.73 -4.71 -14.06
CA ALA A 124 5.09 -4.10 -15.23
C ALA A 124 6.05 -3.20 -16.03
N TYR A 125 7.25 -2.93 -15.50
CA TYR A 125 8.23 -2.02 -16.10
C TYR A 125 9.57 -2.71 -16.36
N VAL A 126 10.02 -3.56 -15.43
CA VAL A 126 11.32 -4.22 -15.51
C VAL A 126 11.21 -5.70 -15.16
N ASP A 127 12.19 -6.48 -15.61
CA ASP A 127 12.32 -7.88 -15.23
C ASP A 127 12.64 -8.00 -13.74
N VAL A 128 11.93 -8.92 -13.09
CA VAL A 128 12.06 -9.20 -11.66
C VAL A 128 12.42 -10.67 -11.47
N GLU A 129 13.47 -10.91 -10.69
CA GLU A 129 13.87 -12.25 -10.27
C GLU A 129 13.31 -12.54 -8.88
N THR A 130 12.46 -13.56 -8.78
CA THR A 130 11.85 -13.97 -7.51
C THR A 130 12.57 -15.18 -6.93
N GLY A 131 12.72 -15.21 -5.62
CA GLY A 131 13.31 -16.35 -4.94
C GLY A 131 12.91 -16.45 -3.48
N ARG A 132 13.50 -17.45 -2.83
CA ARG A 132 13.45 -17.65 -1.40
C ARG A 132 14.87 -17.66 -0.84
N ASP A 133 14.97 -17.80 0.47
CA ASP A 133 16.26 -17.93 1.14
C ASP A 133 17.20 -18.94 0.46
N GLY A 134 18.47 -18.57 0.31
CA GLY A 134 19.47 -19.34 -0.44
C GLY A 134 19.45 -19.15 -1.97
N SER A 135 18.48 -18.42 -2.53
CA SER A 135 18.52 -17.96 -3.92
C SER A 135 19.33 -16.67 -4.07
N GLY A 136 19.93 -16.44 -5.24
CA GLY A 136 20.54 -15.15 -5.58
C GLY A 136 19.55 -13.97 -5.50
N ALA A 137 18.25 -14.23 -5.66
CA ALA A 137 17.20 -13.21 -5.51
C ALA A 137 16.96 -12.77 -4.06
N ALA A 138 17.36 -13.58 -3.07
CA ALA A 138 17.20 -13.23 -1.66
C ALA A 138 18.10 -12.06 -1.26
N MET A 139 19.33 -12.04 -1.81
CA MET A 139 20.43 -11.08 -1.55
C MET A 139 20.91 -10.98 -0.09
N VAL A 140 20.03 -11.22 0.88
CA VAL A 140 20.29 -11.26 2.32
C VAL A 140 19.66 -12.54 2.83
N SER A 141 20.43 -13.34 3.58
CA SER A 141 19.99 -14.61 4.14
C SER A 141 19.15 -14.43 5.40
N THR A 142 18.31 -15.42 5.76
CA THR A 142 17.57 -15.39 7.03
C THR A 142 18.49 -15.31 8.24
N ALA A 143 19.68 -15.91 8.17
CA ALA A 143 20.67 -15.88 9.24
C ALA A 143 21.21 -14.46 9.49
N GLU A 144 21.40 -13.67 8.43
CA GLU A 144 21.82 -12.26 8.53
C GLU A 144 20.72 -11.32 9.00
N LEU A 145 19.45 -11.72 8.82
CA LEU A 145 18.29 -10.97 9.31
C LEU A 145 17.99 -11.21 10.81
N ALA A 146 18.71 -12.13 11.46
CA ALA A 146 18.52 -12.41 12.86
C ALA A 146 18.86 -11.16 13.70
N PRO A 147 18.06 -10.86 14.74
CA PRO A 147 18.27 -9.67 15.55
C PRO A 147 19.66 -9.71 16.19
N VAL A 148 20.48 -8.72 15.84
CA VAL A 148 21.71 -8.42 16.59
C VAL A 148 21.25 -7.96 17.97
N ASP A 149 21.70 -8.68 19.01
CA ASP A 149 21.32 -8.56 20.41
C ASP A 149 20.70 -7.20 20.80
N SER A 150 19.47 -7.26 21.35
CA SER A 150 18.77 -6.24 22.18
C SER A 150 17.71 -5.29 21.57
N LEU A 151 17.26 -5.46 20.34
CA LEU A 151 16.03 -4.80 19.86
C LEU A 151 14.93 -5.85 19.63
N SER A 152 13.75 -5.60 20.21
CA SER A 152 12.55 -6.44 20.07
C SER A 152 12.32 -6.73 18.58
N ALA A 153 12.71 -7.93 18.16
CA ALA A 153 12.65 -8.32 16.77
C ALA A 153 11.18 -8.45 16.39
N ALA A 154 10.69 -7.51 15.58
CA ALA A 154 9.42 -7.72 14.92
C ALA A 154 9.48 -9.05 14.16
N PRO A 155 8.39 -9.84 14.13
CA PRO A 155 8.35 -11.08 13.38
C PRO A 155 8.86 -10.88 11.94
N PRO A 156 9.51 -11.89 11.33
CA PRO A 156 10.07 -11.75 9.99
C PRO A 156 9.01 -11.45 8.92
N ASP A 157 7.77 -11.86 9.14
CA ASP A 157 6.63 -11.56 8.26
C ASP A 157 6.09 -10.12 8.42
N ASP A 158 6.50 -9.43 9.48
CA ASP A 158 6.06 -8.07 9.83
C ASP A 158 7.06 -7.01 9.38
N THR A 159 8.25 -7.43 8.96
CA THR A 159 9.40 -6.57 8.64
C THR A 159 9.68 -6.61 7.15
N LEU A 160 9.79 -5.43 6.52
CA LEU A 160 10.25 -5.29 5.15
C LEU A 160 11.76 -5.11 5.14
N THR A 161 12.48 -6.02 4.52
CA THR A 161 13.91 -5.82 4.21
C THR A 161 14.02 -5.19 2.84
N VAL A 162 14.76 -4.09 2.76
CA VAL A 162 15.17 -3.45 1.50
C VAL A 162 16.67 -3.61 1.38
N SER A 163 17.15 -4.03 0.23
CA SER A 163 18.57 -4.31 0.03
C SER A 163 19.07 -3.90 -1.34
N VAL A 164 20.35 -3.55 -1.40
CA VAL A 164 21.09 -3.34 -2.64
C VAL A 164 22.34 -4.20 -2.59
N SER A 165 22.61 -4.94 -3.66
CA SER A 165 23.77 -5.81 -3.75
C SER A 165 25.07 -5.01 -3.61
N ASN A 166 26.10 -5.64 -3.06
CA ASN A 166 27.39 -4.99 -2.80
C ASN A 166 28.12 -4.58 -4.10
N ASP A 167 27.84 -5.27 -5.21
CA ASP A 167 28.30 -4.92 -6.56
C ASP A 167 27.46 -3.78 -7.21
N GLY A 168 26.38 -3.35 -6.57
CA GLY A 168 25.47 -2.31 -7.06
C GLY A 168 24.60 -2.73 -8.26
N ALA A 169 24.60 -4.00 -8.65
CA ALA A 169 23.86 -4.45 -9.83
C ALA A 169 22.36 -4.65 -9.57
N TRP A 170 21.96 -4.90 -8.32
CA TRP A 170 20.63 -5.34 -7.96
C TRP A 170 20.09 -4.58 -6.75
N ALA A 171 18.80 -4.28 -6.79
CA ALA A 171 18.02 -3.85 -5.64
C ALA A 171 16.88 -4.84 -5.42
N GLY A 172 16.34 -4.90 -4.21
CA GLY A 172 15.29 -5.87 -3.92
C GLY A 172 14.61 -5.68 -2.58
N PHE A 173 13.53 -6.43 -2.45
CA PHE A 173 12.70 -6.46 -1.27
C PHE A 173 12.53 -7.89 -0.79
N ARG A 174 12.41 -8.04 0.53
CA ARG A 174 12.16 -9.31 1.18
C ARG A 174 11.18 -9.14 2.34
N VAL A 175 10.25 -10.08 2.47
CA VAL A 175 9.32 -10.21 3.61
C VAL A 175 9.24 -11.68 3.96
N GLY A 176 9.58 -12.02 5.21
CA GLY A 176 9.67 -13.41 5.64
C GLY A 176 10.63 -14.24 4.78
N GLY A 177 10.10 -15.33 4.22
CA GLY A 177 10.84 -16.23 3.31
C GLY A 177 10.80 -15.83 1.84
N ASP A 178 9.98 -14.84 1.47
CA ASP A 178 9.81 -14.42 0.08
C ASP A 178 10.69 -13.22 -0.26
N SER A 179 11.33 -13.27 -1.42
CA SER A 179 12.22 -12.21 -1.89
C SER A 179 12.09 -12.00 -3.40
N PHE A 180 12.36 -10.78 -3.84
CA PHE A 180 12.59 -10.50 -5.24
C PHE A 180 13.66 -9.42 -5.41
N ARG A 181 14.37 -9.48 -6.54
CA ARG A 181 15.33 -8.46 -6.96
C ARG A 181 15.05 -7.98 -8.38
N PHE A 182 15.50 -6.77 -8.66
CA PHE A 182 15.40 -6.09 -9.94
C PHE A 182 16.66 -5.25 -10.15
N ARG A 183 16.89 -4.78 -11.37
CA ARG A 183 18.08 -3.97 -11.67
C ARG A 183 18.11 -2.71 -10.81
N HIS A 184 19.22 -2.48 -10.11
CA HIS A 184 19.40 -1.22 -9.39
C HIS A 184 19.37 -0.04 -10.38
N GLY A 185 18.78 1.07 -9.96
CA GLY A 185 18.52 2.23 -10.83
C GLY A 185 17.27 2.12 -11.71
N ALA A 186 16.52 1.01 -11.68
CA ALA A 186 15.26 0.91 -12.43
C ALA A 186 14.18 1.88 -11.93
N ILE A 187 14.11 2.08 -10.62
CA ILE A 187 13.24 3.07 -9.99
C ILE A 187 14.05 4.36 -9.88
N THR A 188 13.49 5.47 -10.35
CA THR A 188 14.17 6.77 -10.32
C THR A 188 13.61 7.73 -9.27
N ARG A 189 12.37 7.50 -8.84
CA ARG A 189 11.69 8.30 -7.81
C ARG A 189 10.68 7.48 -7.04
N LEU A 190 10.60 7.75 -5.74
CA LEU A 190 9.58 7.25 -4.83
C LEU A 190 8.75 8.41 -4.30
N GLN A 191 7.43 8.27 -4.30
CA GLN A 191 6.54 9.25 -3.69
C GLN A 191 5.53 8.54 -2.79
N LEU A 192 5.27 9.14 -1.62
CA LEU A 192 4.18 8.75 -0.73
C LEU A 192 3.11 9.85 -0.78
N THR A 193 1.94 9.53 -1.33
CA THR A 193 0.77 10.41 -1.30
C THR A 193 -0.12 10.05 -0.13
N GLN A 194 -0.34 11.00 0.78
CA GLN A 194 -1.27 10.91 1.88
C GLN A 194 -2.63 11.43 1.41
N VAL A 195 -3.61 10.52 1.31
CA VAL A 195 -4.97 10.89 0.93
C VAL A 195 -5.70 11.32 2.19
N MET A 196 -6.01 12.61 2.30
CA MET A 196 -6.60 13.23 3.47
C MET A 196 -8.09 12.89 3.57
N PRO A 197 -8.60 12.55 4.77
CA PRO A 197 -10.00 12.19 4.98
C PRO A 197 -10.89 13.44 5.00
N VAL A 198 -11.39 13.88 3.83
CA VAL A 198 -12.37 14.99 3.76
C VAL A 198 -13.79 14.43 3.70
N ARG A 199 -14.04 13.39 2.89
CA ARG A 199 -15.35 12.73 2.72
C ARG A 199 -15.37 11.27 3.15
N TRP A 200 -14.23 10.60 3.03
CA TRP A 200 -13.97 9.20 3.31
C TRP A 200 -12.87 9.07 4.35
N LYS A 201 -12.39 7.85 4.56
CA LYS A 201 -11.39 7.55 5.57
C LYS A 201 -9.96 7.93 5.17
N GLY A 202 -9.76 8.46 3.96
CA GLY A 202 -8.44 8.68 3.40
C GLY A 202 -7.64 7.39 3.26
N GLY A 203 -6.34 7.53 3.02
CA GLY A 203 -5.43 6.39 2.85
C GLY A 203 -4.03 6.80 2.42
N TYR A 204 -3.32 5.85 1.82
CA TYR A 204 -1.92 6.04 1.42
C TYR A 204 -1.67 5.38 0.07
N MET A 205 -1.10 6.14 -0.85
CA MET A 205 -0.65 5.67 -2.14
C MET A 205 0.86 5.78 -2.23
N VAL A 206 1.49 4.72 -2.74
CA VAL A 206 2.92 4.69 -3.04
C VAL A 206 3.07 4.72 -4.56
N THR A 207 3.87 5.66 -5.05
CA THR A 207 4.14 5.83 -6.48
C THR A 207 5.62 5.59 -6.77
N PHE A 208 5.88 4.74 -7.77
CA PHE A 208 7.22 4.54 -8.33
C PHE A 208 7.28 5.16 -9.73
N TRP A 209 8.40 5.82 -10.02
CA TRP A 209 8.76 6.30 -11.35
C TRP A 209 9.90 5.48 -11.93
N PHE A 210 9.90 5.36 -13.26
CA PHE A 210 10.82 4.56 -14.05
C PHE A 210 11.27 5.38 -15.26
N ASP A 211 12.48 5.11 -15.75
CA ASP A 211 12.97 5.71 -17.01
C ASP A 211 12.51 4.95 -18.26
N VAL A 212 11.88 3.78 -18.07
CA VAL A 212 11.34 2.94 -19.13
C VAL A 212 9.81 2.96 -19.07
N PRO A 213 9.13 2.91 -20.23
CA PRO A 213 7.68 2.84 -20.25
C PRO A 213 7.17 1.46 -19.79
N ASN A 214 5.92 1.40 -19.35
CA ASN A 214 5.26 0.16 -18.96
C ASN A 214 5.28 -0.88 -20.09
N CYS A 215 6.02 -1.99 -19.89
CA CYS A 215 6.20 -3.02 -20.89
C CYS A 215 4.95 -3.88 -21.13
N ARG A 216 3.94 -3.74 -20.27
CA ARG A 216 2.65 -4.46 -20.34
C ARG A 216 1.49 -3.57 -20.78
N SER A 217 1.72 -2.29 -21.08
CA SER A 217 0.68 -1.41 -21.61
C SER A 217 0.38 -1.78 -23.05
N ALA A 218 -0.83 -2.28 -23.32
CA ALA A 218 -1.37 -2.44 -24.66
C ALA A 218 -2.03 -1.15 -25.20
N ALA A 219 -1.96 -0.06 -24.43
CA ALA A 219 -2.57 1.23 -24.77
C ALA A 219 -1.52 2.19 -25.34
N ASP A 220 -1.94 3.08 -26.24
CA ASP A 220 -1.10 4.08 -26.92
C ASP A 220 -0.50 5.15 -25.98
N TYR A 221 -0.66 5.01 -24.67
CA TYR A 221 -0.10 5.92 -23.67
C TYR A 221 1.06 5.26 -22.93
N GLU A 222 2.25 5.83 -23.09
CA GLU A 222 3.44 5.47 -22.34
C GLU A 222 3.33 6.03 -20.92
N SER A 223 3.03 5.17 -19.95
CA SER A 223 3.18 5.52 -18.54
C SER A 223 4.59 5.21 -18.09
N TYR A 224 5.22 6.15 -17.38
CA TYR A 224 6.54 6.03 -16.74
C TYR A 224 6.42 5.94 -15.22
N SER A 225 5.20 5.93 -14.70
CA SER A 225 4.95 5.78 -13.28
C SER A 225 3.77 4.86 -13.01
N THR A 226 3.77 4.26 -11.84
CA THR A 226 2.67 3.45 -11.36
C THR A 226 2.52 3.65 -9.87
N TRP A 227 1.29 3.52 -9.39
CA TRP A 227 0.97 3.68 -7.99
C TRP A 227 0.19 2.48 -7.47
N PHE A 228 0.20 2.33 -6.15
CA PHE A 228 -0.63 1.34 -5.48
C PHE A 228 -1.04 1.82 -4.09
N ASP A 229 -2.25 1.45 -3.68
CA ASP A 229 -2.81 1.77 -2.36
C ASP A 229 -2.34 0.78 -1.28
N LEU A 230 -2.12 1.24 -0.05
CA LEU A 230 -1.72 0.37 1.08
C LEU A 230 -2.90 -0.29 1.80
N GLY A 231 -4.14 0.16 1.56
CA GLY A 231 -5.35 -0.47 2.09
C GLY A 231 -5.60 -0.22 3.58
N VAL A 232 -5.03 0.86 4.12
CA VAL A 232 -5.22 1.29 5.51
C VAL A 232 -5.74 2.72 5.60
N ASP A 233 -6.66 2.93 6.54
CA ASP A 233 -7.27 4.23 6.82
C ASP A 233 -6.19 5.25 7.25
N HIS A 234 -6.38 6.51 6.87
CA HIS A 234 -5.49 7.61 7.23
C HIS A 234 -5.41 7.80 8.76
N SER A 235 -4.21 8.03 9.29
CA SER A 235 -4.02 8.54 10.65
C SER A 235 -2.68 9.25 10.79
N GLY A 236 -2.59 10.31 11.61
CA GLY A 236 -1.34 11.05 11.79
C GLY A 236 -0.15 10.17 12.22
N ARG A 237 -0.40 9.17 13.08
CA ARG A 237 0.63 8.21 13.50
C ARG A 237 1.14 7.34 12.34
N ARG A 238 0.24 6.87 11.46
CA ARG A 238 0.61 6.09 10.27
C ARG A 238 1.31 6.95 9.25
N SER A 239 0.87 8.19 9.06
CA SER A 239 1.50 9.14 8.15
C SER A 239 2.97 9.35 8.49
N ARG A 240 3.28 9.62 9.77
CA ARG A 240 4.67 9.76 10.24
C ARG A 240 5.48 8.48 10.03
N ALA A 241 4.95 7.33 10.45
CA ALA A 241 5.63 6.04 10.31
C ALA A 241 5.90 5.65 8.84
N LEU A 242 4.90 5.81 7.96
CA LEU A 242 5.03 5.50 6.54
C LEU A 242 5.95 6.48 5.81
N THR A 243 5.90 7.76 6.17
CA THR A 243 6.82 8.78 5.61
C THR A 243 8.26 8.43 5.94
N HIS A 244 8.54 8.12 7.22
CA HIS A 244 9.85 7.68 7.65
C HIS A 244 10.27 6.39 6.92
N ALA A 245 9.42 5.37 6.87
CA ALA A 245 9.74 4.11 6.22
C ALA A 245 9.99 4.26 4.70
N CYS A 246 9.21 5.10 4.00
CA CYS A 246 9.41 5.37 2.57
C CYS A 246 10.68 6.18 2.32
N ARG A 247 11.03 7.12 3.20
CA ARG A 247 12.31 7.83 3.16
C ARG A 247 13.48 6.86 3.31
N GLU A 248 13.37 5.89 4.21
CA GLU A 248 14.38 4.85 4.41
C GLU A 248 14.52 3.92 3.20
N ILE A 249 13.39 3.52 2.59
CA ILE A 249 13.38 2.76 1.33
C ILE A 249 14.13 3.55 0.25
N ALA A 250 13.78 4.83 0.06
CA ALA A 250 14.41 5.68 -0.94
C ALA A 250 15.91 5.87 -0.71
N SER A 251 16.33 6.02 0.56
CA SER A 251 17.73 6.10 0.94
C SER A 251 18.53 4.85 0.57
N VAL A 252 17.96 3.64 0.79
CA VAL A 252 18.64 2.39 0.41
C VAL A 252 18.73 2.25 -1.11
N LEU A 253 17.66 2.61 -1.82
CA LEU A 253 17.58 2.53 -3.28
C LEU A 253 18.39 3.64 -3.99
N ASP A 254 18.81 4.68 -3.26
CA ASP A 254 19.49 5.87 -3.79
C ASP A 254 18.61 6.65 -4.80
N VAL A 255 17.37 6.93 -4.41
CA VAL A 255 16.38 7.63 -5.25
C VAL A 255 15.78 8.84 -4.54
N ALA A 256 15.26 9.80 -5.31
CA ALA A 256 14.54 10.93 -4.75
C ALA A 256 13.24 10.48 -4.05
N PHE A 257 12.92 11.11 -2.91
CA PHE A 257 11.71 10.86 -2.13
C PHE A 257 10.89 12.13 -1.94
N ASP A 258 9.60 12.06 -2.23
CA ASP A 258 8.66 13.14 -1.98
C ASP A 258 7.43 12.66 -1.20
N VAL A 259 6.87 13.57 -0.43
CA VAL A 259 5.58 13.40 0.23
C VAL A 259 4.60 14.38 -0.39
N ASP A 260 3.42 13.88 -0.72
CA ASP A 260 2.34 14.69 -1.27
C ASP A 260 1.07 14.51 -0.43
N GLU A 261 0.24 15.53 -0.39
CA GLU A 261 -1.04 15.52 0.32
C GLU A 261 -2.16 15.81 -0.69
N ALA A 262 -3.09 14.86 -0.81
CA ALA A 262 -4.20 14.96 -1.74
C ALA A 262 -5.54 14.87 -0.99
N PRO A 263 -6.54 15.71 -1.30
CA PRO A 263 -7.90 15.51 -0.80
C PRO A 263 -8.54 14.28 -1.44
N ASP A 264 -9.48 13.64 -0.75
CA ASP A 264 -10.27 12.51 -1.26
C ASP A 264 -11.50 12.97 -2.08
N ASP A 265 -11.27 13.73 -3.14
CA ASP A 265 -12.36 14.29 -3.98
C ASP A 265 -13.16 13.24 -4.78
#